data_AF-A0A922ZPN6-F1
#
_entry.id   AF-A0A922ZPN6-F1
#
_cell.length_a   1.000
_cell.length_b   1.000
_cell.length_c   1.000
_cell.angle_alpha   90.00
_cell.angle_beta   90.00
_cell.angle_gamma   90.00
#
_symmetry.space_group_name_H-M   'P 1'
#
loop_
_entity.id
_entity.type
_entity.pdbx_description
1 polymer ?
#
loop_
_entity_poly.entity_id
_entity_poly.type
_entity_poly.pdbx_seq_one_letter_code
_entity_poly.pdbx_strand_id
1 'polypeptide(L)'
;MRPPECAVCGDEFTAPDGRLVNFAERDSDRQWRERVAAERMVGHPPNVEWFCGVHAQAAIDLAGETIDVAMRTLTATESAVRQLAIAPRAIDELLHLFRERMPALVGEPAASASRARTTSDRRWTPTDGAQPPYCPYVDLDVTTLTGLLAAVEVRGERAMWNEAEPARRTATLIVEPLRGERCSVSATVGDGFEGLVGDAISVLFVLGTPGPELQALLDDLAP
;
A
#
# COMPACT_ATOMS: atom_id res chain seq x y z
N MET A 1 7.30 22.21 -11.72
CA MET A 1 7.53 21.06 -10.83
C MET A 1 7.22 19.81 -11.65
N ARG A 2 8.09 18.79 -11.60
CA ARG A 2 7.76 17.49 -12.21
C ARG A 2 6.48 16.96 -11.54
N PRO A 3 5.48 16.47 -12.28
CA PRO A 3 4.39 15.71 -11.68
C PRO A 3 4.97 14.61 -10.78
N PRO A 4 4.38 14.31 -9.62
CA PRO A 4 4.95 13.32 -8.74
C PRO A 4 4.76 11.93 -9.38
N GLU A 5 5.88 11.41 -9.85
CA GLU A 5 6.05 10.10 -10.47
C GLU A 5 6.84 9.24 -9.50
N CYS A 6 6.48 7.96 -9.36
CA CYS A 6 7.18 7.10 -8.43
C CYS A 6 8.59 6.80 -8.94
N ALA A 7 9.63 7.06 -8.15
CA ALA A 7 11.01 6.75 -8.51
C ALA A 7 11.32 5.24 -8.63
N VAL A 8 10.35 4.38 -8.29
CA VAL A 8 10.46 2.91 -8.33
C VAL A 8 9.67 2.39 -9.53
N CYS A 9 8.33 2.47 -9.50
CA CYS A 9 7.49 1.93 -10.59
C CYS A 9 7.24 2.88 -11.79
N GLY A 10 7.57 4.17 -11.68
CA GLY A 10 7.23 5.16 -12.71
C GLY A 10 5.75 5.56 -12.78
N ASP A 11 4.90 5.05 -11.89
CA ASP A 11 3.48 5.42 -11.88
C ASP A 11 3.30 6.90 -11.50
N GLU A 12 2.45 7.59 -12.24
CA GLU A 12 1.96 8.93 -11.88
C GLU A 12 0.90 8.82 -10.77
N PHE A 13 0.94 9.76 -9.81
CA PHE A 13 -0.05 9.80 -8.75
C PHE A 13 -0.39 11.23 -8.34
N THR A 14 -1.42 11.40 -7.51
CA THR A 14 -1.76 12.70 -6.93
C THR A 14 -1.09 12.89 -5.58
N ALA A 15 -0.83 14.14 -5.18
CA ALA A 15 -0.12 14.47 -3.94
C ALA A 15 -0.64 13.79 -2.64
N PRO A 16 -1.95 13.51 -2.42
CA PRO A 16 -2.37 12.74 -1.25
C PRO A 16 -1.87 11.27 -1.28
N ASP A 17 -1.72 10.71 -2.47
CA ASP A 17 -1.46 9.28 -2.70
C ASP A 17 0.03 8.92 -2.70
N GLY A 18 0.92 9.91 -2.65
CA GLY A 18 2.36 9.66 -2.56
C GLY A 18 3.07 10.46 -1.50
N ARG A 19 4.36 10.19 -1.33
CA ARG A 19 5.22 10.82 -0.34
C ARG A 19 6.53 11.24 -0.97
N LEU A 20 6.99 12.42 -0.57
CA LEU A 20 8.34 12.88 -0.84
C LEU A 20 9.25 12.41 0.30
N VAL A 21 10.28 11.64 -0.01
CA VAL A 21 11.19 11.06 0.99
C VAL A 21 12.59 11.65 0.80
N ASN A 22 13.22 12.04 1.90
CA ASN A 22 14.61 12.53 1.92
C ASN A 22 15.52 11.41 2.43
N PHE A 23 16.56 11.10 1.67
CA PHE A 23 17.58 10.11 2.00
C PHE A 23 18.83 10.76 2.61
N ALA A 24 19.72 9.96 3.19
CA ALA A 24 21.00 10.44 3.71
C ALA A 24 21.85 11.07 2.59
N GLU A 25 22.50 12.18 2.92
CA GLU A 25 23.29 12.93 1.95
C GLU A 25 24.62 12.24 1.62
N ARG A 26 24.95 12.25 0.33
CA ARG A 26 26.29 12.01 -0.19
C ARG A 26 27.07 13.34 -0.24
N ASP A 27 28.37 13.25 -0.45
CA ASP A 27 29.23 14.41 -0.68
C ASP A 27 28.76 15.25 -1.87
N SER A 28 28.29 14.60 -2.94
CA SER A 28 27.73 15.27 -4.12
C SER A 28 26.46 16.06 -3.82
N ASP A 29 25.65 15.60 -2.88
CA ASP A 29 24.39 16.25 -2.51
C ASP A 29 24.67 17.54 -1.72
N ARG A 30 25.70 17.51 -0.85
CA ARG A 30 26.20 18.71 -0.16
C ARG A 30 26.76 19.74 -1.13
N GLN A 31 27.61 19.30 -2.08
CA GLN A 31 28.14 20.18 -3.13
C GLN A 31 27.03 20.78 -4.01
N TRP A 32 25.97 20.03 -4.28
CA TRP A 32 24.81 20.54 -4.99
C TRP A 32 24.11 21.64 -4.20
N ARG A 33 23.88 21.45 -2.89
CA ARG A 33 23.24 22.47 -2.03
C ARG A 33 24.08 23.75 -1.93
N GLU A 34 25.39 23.62 -1.77
CA GLU A 34 26.32 24.75 -1.74
C GLU A 34 26.24 25.57 -3.04
N ARG A 35 26.23 24.90 -4.19
CA ARG A 35 26.10 25.53 -5.51
C ARG A 35 24.75 26.22 -5.70
N VAL A 36 23.66 25.53 -5.38
CA VAL A 36 22.30 26.07 -5.50
C VAL A 36 22.13 27.31 -4.60
N ALA A 37 22.71 27.29 -3.40
CA ALA A 37 22.70 28.44 -2.50
C ALA A 37 23.54 29.61 -3.04
N ALA A 38 24.76 29.34 -3.52
CA ALA A 38 25.67 30.36 -4.08
C ALA A 38 25.08 31.02 -5.33
N GLU A 39 24.46 30.24 -6.20
CA GLU A 39 23.93 30.68 -7.48
C GLU A 39 22.45 31.09 -7.42
N ARG A 40 21.81 30.98 -6.24
CA ARG A 40 20.37 31.24 -6.02
C ARG A 40 19.46 30.47 -6.98
N MET A 41 19.81 29.23 -7.27
CA MET A 41 19.03 28.35 -8.12
C MET A 41 17.84 27.74 -7.37
N VAL A 42 16.86 27.26 -8.12
CA VAL A 42 15.77 26.42 -7.59
C VAL A 42 15.85 25.07 -8.29
N GLY A 43 15.77 23.99 -7.52
CA GLY A 43 15.87 22.65 -8.06
C GLY A 43 15.44 21.58 -7.07
N HIS A 44 15.15 20.40 -7.61
CA HIS A 44 14.87 19.19 -6.83
C HIS A 44 16.16 18.64 -6.24
N PRO A 45 16.30 18.49 -4.91
CA PRO A 45 17.53 17.97 -4.33
C PRO A 45 17.79 16.52 -4.78
N PRO A 46 19.04 16.16 -5.10
CA PRO A 46 19.39 14.85 -5.65
C PRO A 46 19.23 13.68 -4.67
N ASN A 47 19.05 13.95 -3.37
CA ASN A 47 18.81 12.93 -2.33
C ASN A 47 17.33 12.82 -1.94
N VAL A 48 16.43 13.33 -2.76
CA VAL A 48 15.00 13.40 -2.46
C VAL A 48 14.24 12.83 -3.64
N GLU A 49 13.23 11.98 -3.41
CA GLU A 49 12.38 11.49 -4.49
C GLU A 49 10.92 11.27 -4.08
N TRP A 50 10.06 11.21 -5.10
CA TRP A 50 8.64 10.91 -4.97
C TRP A 50 8.37 9.40 -5.04
N PHE A 51 7.51 8.91 -4.15
CA PHE A 51 7.08 7.52 -4.11
C PHE A 51 5.56 7.44 -4.03
N CYS A 52 4.96 6.52 -4.80
CA CYS A 52 3.53 6.23 -4.69
C CYS A 52 3.24 5.58 -3.33
N GLY A 53 1.97 5.53 -2.93
CA GLY A 53 1.57 5.01 -1.61
C GLY A 53 2.04 3.58 -1.33
N VAL A 54 2.26 2.78 -2.38
CA VAL A 54 2.80 1.42 -2.30
C VAL A 54 4.28 1.44 -1.88
N HIS A 55 5.10 2.27 -2.52
CA HIS A 55 6.56 2.32 -2.29
C HIS A 55 6.99 3.30 -1.19
N ALA A 56 6.10 4.20 -0.79
CA ALA A 56 6.42 5.29 0.15
C ALA A 56 6.93 4.78 1.50
N GLN A 57 6.31 3.77 2.11
CA GLN A 57 6.73 3.29 3.43
C GLN A 57 8.12 2.63 3.37
N ALA A 58 8.36 1.77 2.37
CA ALA A 58 9.66 1.13 2.19
C ALA A 58 10.77 2.16 1.94
N ALA A 59 10.47 3.23 1.20
CA ALA A 59 11.40 4.34 1.02
C ALA A 59 11.69 5.09 2.34
N ILE A 60 10.67 5.33 3.17
CA ILE A 60 10.83 5.96 4.50
C ILE A 60 11.72 5.11 5.42
N ASP A 61 11.52 3.80 5.42
CA ASP A 61 12.31 2.88 6.25
C ASP A 61 13.80 2.88 5.84
N LEU A 62 14.09 3.25 4.59
CA LEU A 62 15.44 3.39 4.03
C LEU A 62 15.97 4.84 4.06
N ALA A 63 15.27 5.79 4.67
CA ALA A 63 15.66 7.22 4.68
C ALA A 63 17.02 7.49 5.34
N GLY A 64 17.50 6.57 6.20
CA GLY A 64 18.83 6.63 6.79
C GLY A 64 19.98 6.24 5.84
N GLU A 65 19.66 5.61 4.70
CA GLU A 65 20.62 5.20 3.68
C GLU A 65 20.77 6.29 2.60
N THR A 66 21.82 6.20 1.79
CA THR A 66 21.96 7.05 0.58
C THR A 66 20.95 6.66 -0.49
N ILE A 67 20.53 7.61 -1.33
CA ILE A 67 19.52 7.37 -2.37
C ILE A 67 19.90 6.22 -3.32
N ASP A 68 21.18 6.05 -3.65
CA ASP A 68 21.63 4.96 -4.54
C ASP A 68 21.44 3.57 -3.91
N VAL A 69 21.70 3.47 -2.60
CA VAL A 69 21.47 2.24 -1.82
C VAL A 69 19.98 1.98 -1.70
N ALA A 70 19.21 3.01 -1.36
CA ALA A 70 17.76 2.89 -1.23
C ALA A 70 17.11 2.46 -2.54
N MET A 71 17.44 3.08 -3.68
CA MET A 71 16.85 2.73 -4.98
C MET A 71 17.22 1.32 -5.40
N ARG A 72 18.47 0.90 -5.20
CA ARG A 72 18.89 -0.48 -5.51
C ARG A 72 18.11 -1.50 -4.69
N THR A 73 17.93 -1.24 -3.40
CA THR A 73 17.14 -2.11 -2.51
C THR A 73 15.67 -2.13 -2.94
N LEU A 74 15.06 -0.97 -3.19
CA LEU A 74 13.66 -0.85 -3.60
C LEU A 74 13.40 -1.56 -4.93
N THR A 75 14.22 -1.36 -5.96
CA THR A 75 14.07 -2.01 -7.26
C THR A 75 14.33 -3.51 -7.19
N ALA A 76 15.26 -3.97 -6.34
CA ALA A 76 15.47 -5.40 -6.11
C ALA A 76 14.23 -6.05 -5.45
N THR A 77 13.59 -5.35 -4.51
CA THR A 77 12.32 -5.77 -3.90
C THR A 77 11.15 -5.67 -4.88
N GLU A 78 11.13 -4.67 -5.75
CA GLU A 78 10.08 -4.50 -6.76
C GLU A 78 10.14 -5.58 -7.85
N SER A 79 11.32 -6.09 -8.16
CA SER A 79 11.47 -7.27 -9.04
C SER A 79 10.82 -8.53 -8.46
N ALA A 80 10.40 -8.51 -7.18
CA ALA A 80 9.58 -9.54 -6.55
C ALA A 80 8.06 -9.25 -6.60
N VAL A 81 7.63 -8.08 -7.09
CA VAL A 81 6.22 -7.74 -7.34
C VAL A 81 5.67 -8.69 -8.39
N ARG A 82 4.95 -9.71 -7.94
CA ARG A 82 4.18 -10.59 -8.81
C ARG A 82 2.80 -10.03 -8.95
N GLN A 83 2.41 -9.66 -10.16
CA GLN A 83 1.00 -9.49 -10.51
C GLN A 83 0.41 -10.88 -10.71
N LEU A 84 -0.57 -11.25 -9.88
CA LEU A 84 -1.32 -12.49 -10.06
C LEU A 84 -2.73 -12.15 -10.52
N ALA A 85 -3.17 -12.79 -11.60
CA ALA A 85 -4.58 -12.84 -11.92
C ALA A 85 -5.27 -13.67 -10.84
N ILE A 86 -6.34 -13.13 -10.26
CA ILE A 86 -7.16 -13.86 -9.29
C ILE A 86 -8.50 -14.20 -9.90
N ALA A 87 -9.10 -15.30 -9.44
CA ALA A 87 -10.45 -15.67 -9.85
C ALA A 87 -11.44 -14.52 -9.53
N PRO A 88 -12.48 -14.33 -10.34
CA PRO A 88 -13.48 -13.30 -10.08
C PRO A 88 -14.12 -13.47 -8.70
N ARG A 89 -13.98 -12.48 -7.80
CA ARG A 89 -14.55 -12.51 -6.44
C ARG A 89 -15.01 -11.13 -6.02
N ALA A 90 -16.06 -11.03 -5.20
CA ALA A 90 -16.42 -9.75 -4.62
C ALA A 90 -15.34 -9.29 -3.62
N ILE A 91 -15.07 -7.98 -3.54
CA ILE A 91 -14.10 -7.42 -2.56
C ILE A 91 -14.45 -7.83 -1.12
N ASP A 92 -15.75 -7.94 -0.78
CA ASP A 92 -16.18 -8.42 0.53
C ASP A 92 -15.84 -9.89 0.80
N GLU A 93 -15.88 -10.73 -0.24
CA GLU A 93 -15.46 -12.13 -0.13
C GLU A 93 -13.95 -12.22 0.11
N LEU A 94 -13.15 -11.38 -0.56
CA LEU A 94 -11.71 -11.30 -0.32
C LEU A 94 -11.40 -10.83 1.10
N LEU A 95 -12.08 -9.78 1.58
CA LEU A 95 -11.93 -9.32 2.96
C LEU A 95 -12.31 -10.40 3.98
N HIS A 96 -13.38 -11.16 3.72
CA HIS A 96 -13.78 -12.28 4.56
C HIS A 96 -12.71 -13.37 4.59
N LEU A 97 -12.25 -13.80 3.41
CA LEU A 97 -11.20 -14.81 3.26
C LEU A 97 -9.90 -14.38 3.95
N PHE A 98 -9.46 -13.13 3.78
CA PHE A 98 -8.27 -12.63 4.45
C PHE A 98 -8.40 -12.71 5.98
N ARG A 99 -9.55 -12.30 6.53
CA ARG A 99 -9.81 -12.39 7.98
C ARG A 99 -9.85 -13.83 8.47
N GLU A 100 -10.45 -14.74 7.71
CA GLU A 100 -10.49 -16.17 8.02
C GLU A 100 -9.07 -16.78 8.07
N ARG A 101 -8.17 -16.32 7.22
CA ARG A 101 -6.79 -16.81 7.11
C ARG A 101 -5.83 -16.19 8.13
N MET A 102 -6.19 -15.08 8.80
CA MET A 102 -5.29 -14.40 9.76
C MET A 102 -4.72 -15.34 10.84
N PRO A 103 -5.49 -16.24 11.50
CA PRO A 103 -4.94 -17.12 12.54
C PRO A 103 -3.81 -18.01 12.03
N ALA A 104 -3.97 -18.63 10.86
CA ALA A 104 -2.94 -19.47 10.25
C ALA A 104 -1.67 -18.66 9.94
N LEU A 105 -1.84 -17.46 9.37
CA LEU A 105 -0.73 -16.56 9.04
C LEU A 105 0.09 -16.10 10.26
N VAL A 106 -0.54 -15.99 11.44
CA VAL A 106 0.17 -15.64 12.68
C VAL A 106 0.61 -16.87 13.50
N GLY A 107 0.36 -18.09 13.02
CA GLY A 107 0.69 -19.35 13.70
C GLY A 107 -0.19 -19.65 14.91
N GLU A 108 -1.44 -19.22 14.89
CA GLU A 108 -2.43 -19.43 15.93
C GLU A 108 -3.55 -20.36 15.46
N PRO A 109 -4.21 -21.10 16.37
CA PRO A 109 -5.40 -21.88 16.01
C PRO A 109 -6.55 -20.98 15.57
N ALA A 110 -7.46 -21.49 14.73
CA ALA A 110 -8.62 -20.73 14.23
C ALA A 110 -9.46 -20.06 15.35
N ALA A 111 -9.53 -20.67 16.53
CA ALA A 111 -10.21 -20.11 17.71
C ALA A 111 -9.64 -18.75 18.17
N SER A 112 -8.39 -18.44 17.84
CA SER A 112 -7.73 -17.17 18.14
C SER A 112 -8.26 -16.00 17.30
N ALA A 113 -9.11 -16.24 16.28
CA ALA A 113 -9.77 -15.17 15.52
C ALA A 113 -10.56 -14.20 16.42
N SER A 114 -11.07 -14.68 17.55
CA SER A 114 -11.74 -13.86 18.58
C SER A 114 -10.85 -12.79 19.22
N ARG A 115 -9.52 -12.89 19.08
CA ARG A 115 -8.57 -11.88 19.59
C ARG A 115 -8.30 -10.76 18.58
N ALA A 116 -8.75 -10.91 17.34
CA ALA A 116 -8.56 -9.89 16.32
C ALA A 116 -9.29 -8.60 16.74
N ARG A 117 -8.64 -7.45 16.53
CA ARG A 117 -9.21 -6.14 16.84
C ARG A 117 -9.55 -5.42 15.56
N THR A 118 -10.79 -4.96 15.45
CA THR A 118 -11.24 -4.14 14.31
C THR A 118 -11.48 -2.71 14.76
N THR A 119 -10.97 -1.77 13.98
CA THR A 119 -11.25 -0.33 14.08
C THR A 119 -11.83 0.15 12.77
N SER A 120 -12.83 1.03 12.85
CA SER A 120 -13.49 1.65 11.70
C SER A 120 -13.35 3.16 11.81
N ASP A 121 -12.98 3.81 10.71
CA ASP A 121 -12.79 5.27 10.63
C ASP A 121 -13.41 5.80 9.34
N ARG A 122 -14.02 6.98 9.40
CA ARG A 122 -14.54 7.69 8.21
C ARG A 122 -13.80 9.01 8.06
N ARG A 123 -13.21 9.23 6.89
CA ARG A 123 -12.48 10.45 6.56
C ARG A 123 -13.13 11.18 5.41
N TRP A 124 -13.59 12.38 5.68
CA TRP A 124 -14.17 13.26 4.67
C TRP A 124 -13.07 14.05 3.96
N THR A 125 -13.24 14.27 2.67
CA THR A 125 -12.37 15.11 1.84
C THR A 125 -13.22 16.23 1.22
N PRO A 126 -13.46 17.33 1.95
CA PRO A 126 -14.16 18.49 1.41
C PRO A 126 -13.48 19.03 0.14
N THR A 127 -14.22 19.13 -0.95
CA THR A 127 -13.77 19.71 -2.23
C THR A 127 -14.82 20.72 -2.72
N ASP A 128 -14.39 21.79 -3.38
CA ASP A 128 -15.27 22.77 -4.05
C ASP A 128 -16.41 23.35 -3.19
N GLY A 129 -16.15 23.52 -1.89
CA GLY A 129 -17.12 24.07 -0.93
C GLY A 129 -18.14 23.05 -0.39
N ALA A 130 -18.11 21.80 -0.87
CA ALA A 130 -18.90 20.72 -0.29
C ALA A 130 -18.41 20.40 1.13
N GLN A 131 -19.36 20.22 2.06
CA GLN A 131 -19.08 19.93 3.48
C GLN A 131 -19.67 18.58 3.87
N PRO A 132 -19.11 17.90 4.89
CA PRO A 132 -19.71 16.69 5.43
C PRO A 132 -21.19 16.94 5.83
N PRO A 133 -22.10 16.00 5.56
CA PRO A 133 -21.89 14.68 4.97
C PRO A 133 -21.99 14.63 3.42
N TYR A 134 -21.98 15.78 2.75
CA TYR A 134 -22.23 15.91 1.31
C TYR A 134 -20.95 16.09 0.48
N CYS A 135 -19.83 15.49 0.91
CA CYS A 135 -18.58 15.50 0.17
C CYS A 135 -17.97 14.10 0.10
N PRO A 136 -16.96 13.87 -0.77
CA PRO A 136 -16.30 12.59 -0.86
C PRO A 136 -15.74 12.12 0.49
N TYR A 137 -15.77 10.81 0.72
CA TYR A 137 -15.24 10.22 1.93
C TYR A 137 -14.64 8.85 1.69
N VAL A 138 -13.83 8.43 2.65
CA VAL A 138 -13.26 7.08 2.72
C VAL A 138 -13.67 6.46 4.04
N ASP A 139 -14.35 5.31 3.96
CA ASP A 139 -14.51 4.41 5.10
C ASP A 139 -13.35 3.43 5.10
N LEU A 140 -12.66 3.32 6.24
CA LEU A 140 -11.52 2.44 6.44
C LEU A 140 -11.80 1.51 7.61
N ASP A 141 -11.86 0.21 7.34
CA ASP A 141 -11.91 -0.85 8.34
C ASP A 141 -10.55 -1.54 8.41
N VAL A 142 -9.96 -1.59 9.60
CA VAL A 142 -8.67 -2.26 9.85
C VAL A 142 -8.86 -3.34 10.89
N THR A 143 -8.60 -4.59 10.53
CA THR A 143 -8.56 -5.73 11.44
C THR A 143 -7.12 -6.15 11.67
N THR A 144 -6.67 -6.19 12.92
CA THR A 144 -5.30 -6.60 13.30
C THR A 144 -5.32 -7.85 14.16
N LEU A 145 -4.31 -8.72 13.97
CA LEU A 145 -4.04 -9.87 14.82
C LEU A 145 -2.52 -10.06 14.92
N THR A 146 -2.01 -10.19 16.13
CA THR A 146 -0.61 -10.53 16.38
C THR A 146 -0.55 -11.90 17.03
N GLY A 147 0.33 -12.76 16.53
CA GLY A 147 0.55 -14.10 17.08
C GLY A 147 2.03 -14.45 17.16
N LEU A 148 2.31 -15.75 17.16
CA LEU A 148 3.65 -16.30 17.39
C LEU A 148 4.60 -16.13 16.21
N LEU A 149 4.07 -16.01 14.99
CA LEU A 149 4.88 -15.96 13.76
C LEU A 149 4.90 -14.58 13.10
N ALA A 150 3.83 -13.80 13.25
CA ALA A 150 3.65 -12.54 12.55
C ALA A 150 2.66 -11.62 13.27
N ALA A 151 2.68 -10.34 12.88
CA ALA A 151 1.54 -9.45 12.95
C ALA A 151 0.87 -9.41 11.58
N VAL A 152 -0.46 -9.52 11.57
CA VAL A 152 -1.27 -9.49 10.34
C VAL A 152 -2.30 -8.40 10.45
N GLU A 153 -2.49 -7.69 9.34
CA GLU A 153 -3.46 -6.62 9.21
C GLU A 153 -4.28 -6.81 7.93
N VAL A 154 -5.60 -6.71 8.04
CA VAL A 154 -6.52 -6.70 6.92
C VAL A 154 -7.19 -5.33 6.87
N ARG A 155 -7.02 -4.61 5.76
CA ARG A 155 -7.64 -3.31 5.49
C ARG A 155 -8.73 -3.46 4.43
N GLY A 156 -9.94 -3.03 4.77
CA GLY A 156 -11.00 -2.75 3.82
C GLY A 156 -11.14 -1.25 3.65
N GLU A 157 -10.98 -0.75 2.44
CA GLU A 157 -11.19 0.66 2.12
C GLU A 157 -12.38 0.79 1.16
N ARG A 158 -13.27 1.73 1.46
CA ARG A 158 -14.38 2.12 0.58
C ARG A 158 -14.35 3.62 0.38
N ALA A 159 -13.89 4.05 -0.80
CA ALA A 159 -13.98 5.44 -1.22
C ALA A 159 -15.33 5.69 -1.88
N MET A 160 -15.96 6.80 -1.53
CA MET A 160 -17.30 7.19 -1.96
C MET A 160 -17.25 8.64 -2.43
N TRP A 161 -17.90 8.95 -3.57
CA TRP A 161 -18.12 10.34 -4.00
C TRP A 161 -19.18 11.02 -3.13
N ASN A 162 -20.18 10.24 -2.74
CA ASN A 162 -21.23 10.57 -1.77
C ASN A 162 -21.87 9.26 -1.28
N GLU A 163 -22.90 9.33 -0.42
CA GLU A 163 -23.56 8.14 0.14
C GLU A 163 -24.18 7.18 -0.90
N ALA A 164 -24.46 7.64 -2.12
CA ALA A 164 -25.09 6.85 -3.18
C ALA A 164 -24.12 6.40 -4.27
N GLU A 165 -22.94 7.03 -4.39
CA GLU A 165 -22.02 6.85 -5.52
C GLU A 165 -20.68 6.29 -5.04
N PRO A 166 -20.47 4.97 -5.12
CA PRO A 166 -19.21 4.36 -4.73
C PRO A 166 -18.13 4.65 -5.77
N ALA A 167 -16.97 5.10 -5.28
CA ALA A 167 -15.84 5.43 -6.13
C ALA A 167 -14.89 4.24 -6.31
N ARG A 168 -14.46 3.67 -5.19
CA ARG A 168 -13.44 2.62 -5.18
C ARG A 168 -13.63 1.71 -3.98
N ARG A 169 -13.24 0.46 -4.14
CA ARG A 169 -13.13 -0.48 -3.03
C ARG A 169 -11.84 -1.26 -3.11
N THR A 170 -11.17 -1.39 -1.98
CA THR A 170 -9.88 -2.07 -1.87
C THR A 170 -9.89 -3.05 -0.70
N ALA A 171 -9.36 -4.25 -0.93
CA ALA A 171 -9.00 -5.20 0.12
C ALA A 171 -7.49 -5.34 0.15
N THR A 172 -6.88 -5.17 1.32
CA THR A 172 -5.44 -5.33 1.50
C THR A 172 -5.15 -6.22 2.70
N LEU A 173 -4.38 -7.28 2.50
CA LEU A 173 -3.76 -8.09 3.54
C LEU A 173 -2.28 -7.68 3.65
N ILE A 174 -1.82 -7.46 4.87
CA ILE A 174 -0.43 -7.18 5.21
C ILE A 174 0.00 -8.21 6.25
N VAL A 175 1.14 -8.86 5.99
CA VAL A 175 1.77 -9.83 6.87
C VAL A 175 3.16 -9.31 7.22
N GLU A 176 3.36 -8.99 8.50
CA GLU A 176 4.65 -8.59 9.06
C GLU A 176 5.19 -9.75 9.90
N PRO A 177 6.01 -10.64 9.32
CA PRO A 177 6.56 -11.76 10.06
C PRO A 177 7.55 -11.27 11.12
N LEU A 178 7.65 -11.98 12.24
CA LEU A 178 8.65 -11.69 13.27
C LEU A 178 10.09 -11.84 12.75
N ARG A 179 10.26 -12.64 11.69
CA ARG A 179 11.51 -12.84 10.95
C ARG A 179 11.21 -12.95 9.48
N GLY A 180 11.94 -12.20 8.66
CA GLY A 180 11.78 -12.19 7.21
C GLY A 180 11.19 -10.88 6.71
N GLU A 181 10.70 -10.90 5.48
CA GLU A 181 10.22 -9.71 4.78
C GLU A 181 8.72 -9.51 4.99
N ARG A 182 8.33 -8.24 5.16
CA ARG A 182 6.93 -7.84 5.14
C ARG A 182 6.33 -8.17 3.79
N CYS A 183 5.18 -8.84 3.81
CA CYS A 183 4.39 -9.12 2.62
C CYS A 183 3.10 -8.32 2.61
N SER A 184 2.68 -7.87 1.44
CA SER A 184 1.35 -7.29 1.24
C SER A 184 0.71 -7.92 0.02
N VAL A 185 -0.62 -7.97 0.02
CA VAL A 185 -1.49 -8.58 -0.97
C VAL A 185 -2.69 -7.64 -1.07
N SER A 186 -2.90 -6.99 -2.21
CA SER A 186 -3.99 -6.01 -2.37
C SER A 186 -4.81 -6.30 -3.62
N ALA A 187 -6.09 -5.99 -3.58
CA ALA A 187 -6.99 -6.01 -4.73
C ALA A 187 -7.88 -4.77 -4.69
N THR A 188 -8.04 -4.12 -5.83
CA THR A 188 -8.78 -2.85 -5.95
C THR A 188 -9.72 -2.90 -7.15
N VAL A 189 -10.90 -2.31 -6.99
CA VAL A 189 -11.89 -2.14 -8.06
C VAL A 189 -12.48 -0.72 -7.97
N GLY A 190 -13.00 -0.16 -9.07
CA GLY A 190 -13.72 1.13 -9.16
C GLY A 190 -14.50 1.20 -10.49
N ASP A 191 -15.28 2.22 -10.85
CA ASP A 191 -16.27 3.02 -10.09
C ASP A 191 -17.65 2.33 -10.21
N GLY A 192 -18.56 2.49 -9.23
CA GLY A 192 -20.00 2.16 -9.34
C GLY A 192 -20.48 0.74 -8.98
N PHE A 193 -19.65 -0.29 -9.18
CA PHE A 193 -19.77 -1.68 -8.67
C PHE A 193 -21.12 -2.44 -8.68
N GLU A 194 -21.35 -3.27 -9.72
CA GLU A 194 -21.94 -4.61 -9.54
C GLU A 194 -21.09 -5.68 -10.24
N GLY A 195 -20.80 -6.79 -9.53
CA GLY A 195 -21.05 -8.12 -10.07
C GLY A 195 -19.89 -9.04 -10.46
N LEU A 196 -18.88 -8.61 -11.22
CA LEU A 196 -17.81 -9.52 -11.67
C LEU A 196 -16.47 -8.80 -11.79
N VAL A 197 -15.50 -9.29 -11.02
CA VAL A 197 -14.06 -9.08 -11.25
C VAL A 197 -13.73 -9.69 -12.61
N GLY A 198 -13.82 -8.89 -13.65
CA GLY A 198 -13.52 -9.32 -15.03
C GLY A 198 -12.72 -8.26 -15.78
N ASP A 199 -13.08 -6.98 -15.60
CA ASP A 199 -12.39 -5.86 -16.26
C ASP A 199 -11.68 -4.91 -15.28
N ALA A 200 -12.01 -4.99 -13.99
CA ALA A 200 -11.25 -4.30 -12.95
C ALA A 200 -10.02 -5.12 -12.62
N ILE A 201 -8.86 -4.50 -12.82
CA ILE A 201 -7.52 -5.02 -12.57
C ILE A 201 -7.40 -5.38 -11.09
N SER A 202 -7.86 -6.57 -10.71
CA SER A 202 -7.53 -7.21 -9.43
C SER A 202 -6.10 -7.70 -9.52
N VAL A 203 -5.16 -6.77 -9.56
CA VAL A 203 -3.74 -7.11 -9.48
C VAL A 203 -3.42 -7.35 -8.04
N LEU A 204 -3.17 -8.63 -7.74
CA LEU A 204 -2.49 -8.99 -6.52
C LEU A 204 -1.07 -8.48 -6.62
N PHE A 205 -0.70 -7.50 -5.81
CA PHE A 205 0.70 -7.12 -5.64
C PHE A 205 1.26 -7.91 -4.46
N VAL A 206 2.25 -8.78 -4.71
CA VAL A 206 3.00 -9.45 -3.63
C VAL A 206 4.34 -8.74 -3.47
N LEU A 207 4.51 -8.02 -2.38
CA LEU A 207 5.82 -7.45 -2.00
C LEU A 207 6.55 -8.44 -1.09
N GLY A 208 7.82 -8.74 -1.37
CA GLY A 208 8.63 -9.68 -0.56
C GLY A 208 8.38 -11.16 -0.86
N THR A 209 9.09 -12.03 -0.13
CA THR A 209 8.98 -13.49 -0.29
C THR A 209 7.89 -14.09 0.62
N PRO A 210 6.78 -14.62 0.09
CA PRO A 210 5.71 -15.16 0.91
C PRO A 210 6.18 -16.41 1.67
N GLY A 211 5.85 -16.48 2.96
CA GLY A 211 5.94 -17.72 3.74
C GLY A 211 4.95 -18.78 3.23
N PRO A 212 5.04 -20.04 3.70
CA PRO A 212 4.23 -21.14 3.18
C PRO A 212 2.72 -20.91 3.32
N GLU A 213 2.28 -20.35 4.46
CA GLU A 213 0.86 -20.04 4.69
C GLU A 213 0.33 -18.94 3.76
N LEU A 214 1.15 -17.91 3.51
CA LEU A 214 0.78 -16.86 2.57
C LEU A 214 0.79 -17.39 1.14
N GLN A 215 1.77 -18.21 0.77
CA GLN A 215 1.83 -18.83 -0.55
C GLN A 215 0.61 -19.73 -0.80
N ALA A 216 0.19 -20.53 0.19
CA ALA A 216 -1.03 -21.34 0.07
C ALA A 216 -2.28 -20.48 -0.16
N LEU A 217 -2.38 -19.32 0.51
CA LEU A 217 -3.45 -18.35 0.22
C LEU A 217 -3.36 -17.79 -1.20
N LEU A 218 -2.15 -17.45 -1.68
CA LEU A 218 -1.96 -16.96 -3.04
C LEU A 218 -2.37 -18.02 -4.08
N ASP A 219 -2.03 -19.29 -3.82
CA ASP A 219 -2.38 -20.41 -4.68
C ASP A 219 -3.90 -20.65 -4.71
N ASP A 220 -4.61 -20.49 -3.57
CA ASP A 220 -6.09 -20.56 -3.48
C ASP A 220 -6.81 -19.41 -4.22
N LEU A 221 -6.11 -18.30 -4.45
CA LEU A 221 -6.65 -17.11 -5.14
C LEU A 221 -6.42 -17.18 -6.65
N ALA A 222 -5.41 -17.94 -7.10
CA ALA A 222 -5.14 -18.16 -8.51
C ALA A 222 -6.31 -18.92 -9.19
N PRO A 223 -6.55 -18.69 -10.49
CA PRO A 223 -7.63 -19.32 -11.26
C PRO A 223 -7.45 -20.82 -11.48
#